data_AF-A0A6J2X899-F1
#
_entry.id   AF-A0A6J2X899-F1
#
_cell.length_a   1.000
_cell.length_b   1.000
_cell.length_c   1.000
_cell.angle_alpha   90.00
_cell.angle_beta   90.00
_cell.angle_gamma   90.00
#
_symmetry.space_group_name_H-M   'P 1'
#
loop_
_entity.id
_entity.type
_entity.pdbx_description
1 polymer ?
#
loop_
_entity_poly.entity_id
_entity_poly.type
_entity_poly.pdbx_seq_one_letter_code
_entity_poly.pdbx_strand_id
1 'polypeptide(L)'
;MTLRNFLFFKPLHRKFSSALYITGDKAQKSFSALTPVVDFDTQLKKKSELQRNIALRKLQIDIDKVEERWKFFKDIEYQKNILEQTKSKIGQSLYELTKQNKENKVDDEIEKLRLHLKVIKEDLKNIKEVSYSIEEGANLQVLDLPNDLHSKTPTDSELELFRYLEKIDIGTESHINIGEHKNYLKFINPMSVFLKSDASLFEFGVQNYFVNELLHFNYVEFSNSDFVKSIVVEGCGTNPYDNSEVLTLETIHCVTSDDINRLHLVGASSLYSFMAYFTKHMVQKSLFPLKLFCVGRKYQTVEENTSKTLFNLNQSSNIEIFIANTETFNLEHIVNDVVTLYKQLGYHFRVVLKPAYDLKKAESLRISIQMFSNHLGSYVEVGYVSFYEDYISKRLLFNYTQSNERKYPFIAGGSLINIHKFLGCVLENNSIDDRKLLTDLLSNYIC
;
A
#
# COMPACT_ATOMS: atom_id res chain seq x y z
N MET A 1 -20.27 -6.04 -45.37
CA MET A 1 -19.26 -7.10 -45.18
C MET A 1 -18.37 -6.68 -44.02
N THR A 2 -18.71 -7.20 -42.85
CA THR A 2 -18.19 -6.87 -41.52
C THR A 2 -16.84 -7.53 -41.24
N LEU A 3 -15.90 -6.78 -40.69
CA LEU A 3 -14.83 -7.31 -39.85
C LEU A 3 -14.64 -6.34 -38.68
N ARG A 4 -15.40 -6.63 -37.61
CA ARG A 4 -15.21 -6.04 -36.28
C ARG A 4 -13.91 -6.59 -35.70
N ASN A 5 -12.97 -5.69 -35.40
CA ASN A 5 -11.83 -5.97 -34.54
C ASN A 5 -12.36 -6.31 -33.14
N PHE A 6 -12.33 -7.59 -32.80
CA PHE A 6 -12.43 -8.06 -31.42
C PHE A 6 -11.16 -7.64 -30.68
N LEU A 7 -11.21 -6.50 -30.01
CA LEU A 7 -10.33 -6.21 -28.89
C LEU A 7 -10.63 -7.27 -27.82
N PHE A 8 -9.69 -8.20 -27.62
CA PHE A 8 -9.70 -9.13 -26.51
C PHE A 8 -9.55 -8.32 -25.21
N PHE A 9 -10.68 -8.01 -24.58
CA PHE A 9 -10.73 -7.54 -23.21
C PHE A 9 -10.19 -8.65 -22.29
N LYS A 10 -9.03 -8.42 -21.66
CA LYS A 10 -8.56 -9.27 -20.55
C LYS A 10 -9.50 -9.04 -19.35
N PRO A 11 -10.12 -10.08 -18.77
CA PRO A 11 -10.78 -9.93 -17.48
C PRO A 11 -9.70 -9.71 -16.41
N LEU A 12 -9.82 -8.62 -15.66
CA LEU A 12 -9.05 -8.36 -14.42
C LEU A 12 -9.52 -9.33 -13.31
N HIS A 13 -9.26 -10.63 -13.51
CA HIS A 13 -9.28 -11.60 -12.43
C HIS A 13 -7.83 -11.84 -12.02
N ARG A 14 -7.52 -11.66 -10.72
CA ARG A 14 -6.21 -12.03 -10.15
C ARG A 14 -5.91 -13.47 -10.54
N LYS A 15 -4.91 -13.68 -11.41
CA LYS A 15 -4.45 -14.99 -11.89
C LYS A 15 -3.27 -15.55 -11.08
N PHE A 16 -2.95 -14.94 -9.94
CA PHE A 16 -1.80 -15.26 -9.11
C PHE A 16 -2.24 -15.62 -7.69
N SER A 17 -1.46 -16.44 -7.00
CA SER A 17 -1.67 -16.78 -5.58
C SER A 17 -1.32 -15.58 -4.70
N SER A 18 -2.13 -15.27 -3.68
CA SER A 18 -1.85 -14.15 -2.77
C SER A 18 -0.74 -14.48 -1.77
N ALA A 19 0.07 -13.48 -1.44
CA ALA A 19 1.05 -13.56 -0.36
C ALA A 19 0.42 -13.25 1.01
N LEU A 20 -0.70 -12.51 1.03
CA LEU A 20 -1.49 -12.26 2.26
C LEU A 20 -2.35 -13.45 2.65
N TYR A 21 -2.82 -14.25 1.69
CA TYR A 21 -3.79 -15.30 1.94
C TYR A 21 -3.41 -16.60 1.25
N ILE A 22 -3.07 -17.60 2.07
CA ILE A 22 -2.66 -18.93 1.63
C ILE A 22 -3.63 -19.96 2.22
N THR A 23 -4.26 -20.73 1.34
CA THR A 23 -5.17 -21.83 1.70
C THR A 23 -4.41 -23.06 2.20
N GLY A 24 -5.12 -23.94 2.92
CA GLY A 24 -4.51 -25.11 3.57
C GLY A 24 -3.84 -26.11 2.62
N ASP A 25 -4.31 -26.22 1.38
CA ASP A 25 -3.70 -27.05 0.33
C ASP A 25 -2.34 -26.50 -0.13
N LYS A 26 -2.16 -25.17 -0.11
CA LYS A 26 -0.91 -24.50 -0.50
C LYS A 26 0.06 -24.33 0.67
N ALA A 27 -0.41 -24.43 1.91
CA ALA A 27 0.39 -24.26 3.13
C ALA A 27 1.60 -25.21 3.23
N GLN A 28 1.58 -26.36 2.56
CA GLN A 28 2.72 -27.29 2.52
C GLN A 28 3.87 -26.80 1.63
N LYS A 29 3.57 -26.05 0.58
CA LYS A 29 4.55 -25.51 -0.37
C LYS A 29 4.98 -24.08 -0.03
N SER A 30 4.19 -23.40 0.80
CA SER A 30 4.25 -21.97 0.97
C SER A 30 3.86 -21.60 2.40
N PHE A 31 4.79 -21.00 3.13
CA PHE A 31 4.57 -20.61 4.52
C PHE A 31 3.62 -19.41 4.60
N SER A 32 2.48 -19.59 5.28
CA SER A 32 1.59 -18.48 5.62
C SER A 32 2.21 -17.66 6.74
N ALA A 33 2.79 -16.52 6.37
CA ALA A 33 3.36 -15.63 7.36
C ALA A 33 2.25 -15.06 8.24
N LEU A 34 1.11 -14.59 7.71
CA LEU A 34 -0.01 -14.14 8.52
C LEU A 34 -1.35 -14.37 7.82
N THR A 35 -2.44 -14.23 8.58
CA THR A 35 -3.80 -14.15 8.03
C THR A 35 -4.33 -12.74 8.28
N PRO A 36 -4.66 -11.96 7.23
CA PRO A 36 -5.16 -10.61 7.39
C PRO A 36 -6.54 -10.63 8.05
N VAL A 37 -6.92 -9.52 8.70
CA VAL A 37 -8.30 -9.34 9.14
C VAL A 37 -9.18 -9.06 7.93
N VAL A 38 -10.07 -9.99 7.62
CA VAL A 38 -11.06 -9.88 6.55
C VAL A 38 -12.44 -9.74 7.21
N ASP A 39 -13.00 -8.54 7.21
CA ASP A 39 -14.31 -8.24 7.82
C ASP A 39 -15.31 -7.73 6.78
N PHE A 40 -15.57 -8.59 5.79
CA PHE A 40 -16.48 -8.23 4.71
C PHE A 40 -17.93 -8.15 5.16
N ASP A 41 -18.34 -8.95 6.15
CA ASP A 41 -19.70 -8.93 6.69
C ASP A 41 -20.04 -7.55 7.28
N THR A 42 -19.09 -6.88 7.93
CA THR A 42 -19.28 -5.51 8.40
C THR A 42 -19.24 -4.49 7.25
N GLN A 43 -18.40 -4.68 6.23
CA GLN A 43 -18.37 -3.82 5.05
C GLN A 43 -19.69 -3.88 4.26
N LEU A 44 -20.30 -5.07 4.14
CA LEU A 44 -21.58 -5.27 3.45
C LEU A 44 -22.75 -4.53 4.12
N LYS A 45 -22.68 -4.26 5.43
CA LYS A 45 -23.69 -3.40 6.10
C LYS A 45 -23.71 -1.99 5.50
N LYS A 46 -22.59 -1.55 4.90
CA LYS A 46 -22.41 -0.26 4.21
C LYS A 46 -22.26 -0.44 2.70
N LYS A 47 -22.91 -1.45 2.12
CA LYS A 47 -22.81 -1.79 0.68
C LYS A 47 -23.01 -0.59 -0.26
N SER A 48 -23.98 0.29 0.04
CA SER A 48 -24.25 1.48 -0.77
C SER A 48 -23.09 2.49 -0.78
N GLU A 49 -22.43 2.70 0.36
CA GLU A 49 -21.24 3.54 0.47
C GLU A 49 -20.06 2.92 -0.30
N LEU A 50 -19.89 1.60 -0.19
CA LEU A 50 -18.85 0.87 -0.92
C LEU A 50 -19.07 0.92 -2.45
N GLN A 51 -20.32 0.76 -2.92
CA GLN A 51 -20.68 0.91 -4.33
C GLN A 51 -20.34 2.31 -4.85
N ARG A 52 -20.70 3.35 -4.08
CA ARG A 52 -20.37 4.74 -4.42
C ARG A 52 -18.86 4.95 -4.45
N ASN A 53 -18.12 4.41 -3.49
CA ASN A 53 -16.66 4.49 -3.43
C ASN A 53 -16.01 3.86 -4.67
N ILE A 54 -16.39 2.63 -5.02
CA ILE A 54 -15.91 1.92 -6.23
C ILE A 54 -16.17 2.75 -7.49
N ALA A 55 -17.38 3.32 -7.63
CA ALA A 55 -17.75 4.16 -8.77
C ALA A 55 -16.92 5.45 -8.83
N LEU A 56 -16.76 6.16 -7.71
CA LEU A 56 -15.96 7.39 -7.64
C LEU A 56 -14.48 7.15 -7.94
N ARG A 57 -13.94 5.99 -7.55
CA ARG A 57 -12.58 5.57 -7.88
C ARG A 57 -12.42 5.01 -9.30
N LYS A 58 -13.52 4.87 -10.06
CA LYS A 58 -13.54 4.26 -11.40
C LYS A 58 -13.00 2.82 -11.43
N LEU A 59 -13.16 2.09 -10.33
CA LEU A 59 -12.70 0.70 -10.21
C LEU A 59 -13.68 -0.25 -10.89
N GLN A 60 -13.14 -1.26 -11.57
CA GLN A 60 -13.93 -2.30 -12.26
C GLN A 60 -14.23 -3.47 -11.32
N ILE A 61 -15.02 -3.21 -10.27
CA ILE A 61 -15.40 -4.20 -9.26
C ILE A 61 -16.92 -4.36 -9.24
N ASP A 62 -17.39 -5.59 -9.44
CA ASP A 62 -18.80 -5.95 -9.35
C ASP A 62 -19.10 -6.45 -7.94
N ILE A 63 -19.63 -5.56 -7.09
CA ILE A 63 -19.86 -5.88 -5.67
C ILE A 63 -20.90 -6.99 -5.48
N ASP A 64 -21.87 -7.11 -6.39
CA ASP A 64 -22.94 -8.10 -6.27
C ASP A 64 -22.37 -9.50 -6.48
N LYS A 65 -21.46 -9.66 -7.45
CA LYS A 65 -20.71 -10.91 -7.65
C LYS A 65 -19.77 -11.23 -6.49
N VAL A 66 -19.13 -10.23 -5.89
CA VAL A 66 -18.27 -10.44 -4.71
C VAL A 66 -19.11 -10.92 -3.53
N GLU A 67 -20.28 -10.31 -3.30
CA GLU A 67 -21.21 -10.72 -2.26
C GLU A 67 -21.76 -12.13 -2.48
N GLU A 68 -22.15 -12.48 -3.71
CA GLU A 68 -22.62 -13.83 -4.07
C GLU A 68 -21.56 -14.89 -3.74
N ARG A 69 -20.31 -14.67 -4.17
CA ARG A 69 -19.20 -15.59 -3.90
C ARG A 69 -18.86 -15.68 -2.41
N TRP A 70 -18.92 -14.56 -1.69
CA TRP A 70 -18.72 -14.55 -0.25
C TRP A 70 -19.80 -15.36 0.48
N LYS A 71 -21.07 -15.15 0.15
CA LYS A 71 -22.18 -15.92 0.73
C LYS A 71 -22.03 -17.41 0.46
N PHE A 72 -21.70 -17.78 -0.78
CA PHE A 72 -21.43 -19.18 -1.13
C PHE A 72 -20.26 -19.77 -0.33
N PHE A 73 -19.17 -19.00 -0.14
CA PHE A 73 -18.07 -19.41 0.73
C PHE A 73 -18.52 -19.62 2.18
N LYS A 74 -19.31 -18.71 2.76
CA LYS A 74 -19.86 -18.84 4.11
C LYS A 74 -20.78 -20.06 4.26
N ASP A 75 -21.58 -20.37 3.24
CA ASP A 75 -22.42 -21.57 3.23
C ASP A 75 -21.59 -22.86 3.25
N ILE A 76 -20.52 -22.94 2.45
CA ILE A 76 -19.60 -24.08 2.46
C ILE A 76 -18.87 -24.20 3.79
N GLU A 77 -18.43 -23.07 4.37
CA GLU A 77 -17.81 -23.04 5.70
C GLU A 77 -18.78 -23.54 6.79
N TYR A 78 -20.05 -23.14 6.71
CA TYR A 78 -21.10 -23.60 7.62
C TYR A 78 -21.33 -25.11 7.51
N GLN A 79 -21.46 -25.65 6.28
CA GLN A 79 -21.62 -27.09 6.07
C GLN A 79 -20.41 -27.88 6.58
N LYS A 80 -19.19 -27.39 6.33
CA LYS A 80 -17.95 -27.98 6.86
C LYS A 80 -17.97 -28.04 8.38
N ASN A 81 -18.38 -26.95 9.05
CA ASN A 81 -18.48 -26.90 10.51
C ASN A 81 -19.53 -27.88 11.06
N ILE A 82 -20.68 -28.02 10.42
CA ILE A 82 -21.69 -29.04 10.80
C ILE A 82 -21.11 -30.44 10.75
N LEU A 83 -20.39 -30.78 9.67
CA LEU A 83 -19.78 -32.09 9.51
C LEU A 83 -18.68 -32.34 10.57
N GLU A 84 -17.86 -31.35 10.89
CA GLU A 84 -16.85 -31.47 11.95
C GLU A 84 -17.47 -31.64 13.35
N GLN A 85 -18.55 -30.92 13.64
CA GLN A 85 -19.32 -31.10 14.87
C GLN A 85 -19.96 -32.49 14.93
N THR A 86 -20.55 -32.95 13.83
CA THR A 86 -21.19 -34.27 13.74
C THR A 86 -20.16 -35.38 13.92
N LYS A 87 -19.01 -35.28 13.27
CA LYS A 87 -17.86 -36.19 13.49
C LYS A 87 -17.45 -36.24 14.96
N SER A 88 -17.41 -35.09 15.63
CA SER A 88 -17.00 -34.99 17.04
C SER A 88 -18.04 -35.64 17.97
N LYS A 89 -19.34 -35.40 17.72
CA LYS A 89 -20.45 -36.04 18.45
C LYS A 89 -20.44 -37.57 18.28
N ILE A 90 -20.32 -38.07 17.04
CA ILE A 90 -20.22 -39.51 16.77
C ILE A 90 -18.99 -40.10 17.49
N GLY A 91 -17.86 -39.40 17.48
CA GLY A 91 -16.65 -39.82 18.21
C GLY A 91 -16.86 -39.95 19.72
N GLN A 92 -17.58 -39.00 20.32
CA GLN A 92 -17.95 -39.05 21.75
C GLN A 92 -18.90 -40.21 22.05
N SER A 93 -19.97 -40.38 21.27
CA SER A 93 -20.92 -41.48 21.44
C SER A 93 -20.25 -42.84 21.28
N LEU A 94 -19.33 -43.00 20.31
CA LEU A 94 -18.54 -44.22 20.17
C LEU A 94 -17.65 -44.49 21.39
N TYR A 95 -17.01 -43.46 21.95
CA TYR A 95 -16.19 -43.60 23.16
C TYR A 95 -17.03 -44.04 24.37
N GLU A 96 -18.19 -43.44 24.58
CA GLU A 96 -19.12 -43.77 25.67
C GLU A 96 -19.65 -45.20 25.55
N LEU A 97 -20.15 -45.58 24.37
CA LEU A 97 -20.68 -46.92 24.11
C LEU A 97 -19.59 -47.99 24.25
N THR A 98 -18.37 -47.73 23.77
CA THR A 98 -17.25 -48.69 23.92
C THR A 98 -16.79 -48.84 25.38
N LYS A 99 -16.95 -47.79 26.20
CA LYS A 99 -16.64 -47.84 27.64
C LYS A 99 -17.72 -48.59 28.44
N GLN A 100 -18.98 -48.50 28.02
CA GLN A 100 -20.11 -49.19 28.63
C GLN A 100 -20.18 -50.68 28.21
N ASN A 101 -19.84 -51.00 26.96
CA ASN A 101 -19.72 -52.37 26.45
C ASN A 101 -18.38 -53.02 26.87
N LYS A 102 -18.30 -53.49 28.11
CA LYS A 102 -17.17 -54.30 28.61
C LYS A 102 -17.23 -55.78 28.21
N GLU A 103 -18.38 -56.24 27.71
CA GLU A 103 -18.57 -57.60 27.20
C GLU A 103 -18.52 -57.56 25.68
N ASN A 104 -17.61 -58.33 25.06
CA ASN A 104 -17.29 -58.37 23.62
C ASN A 104 -18.45 -58.82 22.70
N LYS A 105 -19.63 -58.19 22.78
CA LYS A 105 -20.69 -58.32 21.79
C LYS A 105 -20.58 -57.16 20.80
N VAL A 106 -20.49 -57.51 19.52
CA VAL A 106 -20.59 -56.54 18.43
C VAL A 106 -22.02 -56.01 18.47
N ASP A 107 -22.16 -54.78 18.93
CA ASP A 107 -23.42 -54.07 19.00
C ASP A 107 -23.72 -53.43 17.65
N ASP A 108 -24.88 -53.73 17.06
CA ASP A 108 -25.33 -53.18 15.77
C ASP A 108 -25.29 -51.64 15.79
N GLU A 109 -25.47 -51.01 16.95
CA GLU A 109 -25.37 -49.55 17.11
C GLU A 109 -23.94 -49.04 16.92
N ILE A 110 -22.93 -49.76 17.43
CA ILE A 110 -21.51 -49.41 17.25
C ILE A 110 -21.14 -49.53 15.76
N GLU A 111 -21.63 -50.55 15.07
CA GLU A 111 -21.36 -50.73 13.64
C GLU A 111 -22.03 -49.65 12.79
N LYS A 112 -23.28 -49.28 13.08
CA LYS A 112 -23.98 -48.15 12.44
C LYS A 112 -23.24 -46.83 12.63
N LEU A 113 -22.76 -46.54 13.84
CA LEU A 113 -21.99 -45.33 14.12
C LEU A 113 -20.63 -45.31 13.40
N ARG A 114 -19.97 -46.48 13.26
CA ARG A 114 -18.73 -46.60 12.47
C ARG A 114 -18.97 -46.35 10.99
N LEU A 115 -20.05 -46.88 10.42
CA LEU A 115 -20.45 -46.62 9.04
C LEU A 115 -20.75 -45.13 8.82
N HIS A 116 -21.55 -44.53 9.70
CA HIS A 116 -21.86 -43.10 9.63
C HIS A 116 -20.59 -42.25 9.75
N LEU A 117 -19.66 -42.59 10.65
CA LEU A 117 -18.37 -41.91 10.77
C LEU A 117 -17.53 -42.01 9.49
N LYS A 118 -17.59 -43.14 8.77
CA LYS A 118 -16.90 -43.34 7.50
C LYS A 118 -17.45 -42.38 6.44
N VAL A 119 -18.77 -42.30 6.30
CA VAL A 119 -19.46 -41.38 5.38
C VAL A 119 -19.09 -39.92 5.71
N ILE A 120 -19.21 -39.50 6.97
CA ILE A 120 -18.87 -38.13 7.39
C ILE A 120 -17.40 -37.80 7.10
N LYS A 121 -16.47 -38.75 7.27
CA LYS A 121 -15.05 -38.54 6.94
C LYS A 121 -14.83 -38.36 5.44
N GLU A 122 -15.59 -39.07 4.60
CA GLU A 122 -15.53 -38.95 3.15
C GLU A 122 -16.13 -37.62 2.68
N ASP A 123 -17.30 -37.24 3.20
CA ASP A 123 -17.92 -35.94 2.93
C ASP A 123 -17.01 -34.78 3.35
N LEU A 124 -16.38 -34.87 4.53
CA LEU A 124 -15.41 -33.88 4.99
C LEU A 124 -14.19 -33.77 4.08
N LYS A 125 -13.74 -34.89 3.50
CA LYS A 125 -12.61 -34.88 2.55
C LYS A 125 -13.03 -34.14 1.27
N ASN A 126 -14.18 -34.49 0.70
CA ASN A 126 -14.70 -33.89 -0.53
C ASN A 126 -14.98 -32.39 -0.37
N ILE A 127 -15.63 -32.00 0.73
CA ILE A 127 -15.87 -30.58 1.04
C ILE A 127 -14.56 -29.82 1.22
N LYS A 128 -13.54 -30.41 1.88
CA LYS A 128 -12.25 -29.74 2.05
C LYS A 128 -11.57 -29.47 0.71
N GLU A 129 -11.53 -30.46 -0.19
CA GLU A 129 -10.94 -30.31 -1.51
C GLU A 129 -11.60 -29.19 -2.34
N VAL A 130 -12.93 -29.14 -2.35
CA VAL A 130 -13.67 -28.09 -3.09
C VAL A 130 -13.55 -26.73 -2.39
N SER A 131 -13.55 -26.70 -1.05
CA SER A 131 -13.57 -25.47 -0.26
C SER A 131 -12.35 -24.59 -0.50
N TYR A 132 -11.16 -25.13 -0.77
CA TYR A 132 -9.95 -24.32 -0.93
C TYR A 132 -10.05 -23.34 -2.10
N SER A 133 -10.54 -23.80 -3.26
CA SER A 133 -10.69 -22.92 -4.43
C SER A 133 -11.73 -21.82 -4.22
N ILE A 134 -12.79 -22.13 -3.47
CA ILE A 134 -13.88 -21.19 -3.14
C ILE A 134 -13.41 -20.18 -2.10
N GLU A 135 -12.73 -20.67 -1.06
CA GLU A 135 -12.12 -19.90 0.01
C GLU A 135 -11.10 -18.90 -0.54
N GLU A 136 -10.18 -19.36 -1.40
CA GLU A 136 -9.23 -18.50 -2.08
C GLU A 136 -9.96 -17.47 -2.94
N GLY A 137 -10.85 -17.89 -3.83
CA GLY A 137 -11.57 -17.00 -4.73
C GLY A 137 -12.35 -15.88 -4.02
N ALA A 138 -13.05 -16.23 -2.92
CA ALA A 138 -13.82 -15.28 -2.13
C ALA A 138 -12.91 -14.30 -1.37
N ASN A 139 -11.90 -14.79 -0.65
CA ASN A 139 -11.01 -13.94 0.14
C ASN A 139 -10.18 -13.00 -0.75
N LEU A 140 -9.71 -13.46 -1.91
CA LEU A 140 -8.95 -12.63 -2.84
C LEU A 140 -9.77 -11.45 -3.37
N GLN A 141 -11.06 -11.65 -3.64
CA GLN A 141 -11.93 -10.57 -4.09
C GLN A 141 -12.21 -9.55 -3.00
N VAL A 142 -12.43 -10.01 -1.77
CA VAL A 142 -12.60 -9.12 -0.63
C VAL A 142 -11.32 -8.32 -0.36
N LEU A 143 -10.16 -8.95 -0.42
CA LEU A 143 -8.87 -8.29 -0.23
C LEU A 143 -8.57 -7.26 -1.34
N ASP A 144 -9.19 -7.39 -2.51
CA ASP A 144 -9.07 -6.45 -3.62
C ASP A 144 -9.95 -5.20 -3.48
N LEU A 145 -10.88 -5.19 -2.52
CA LEU A 145 -11.75 -4.04 -2.25
C LEU A 145 -10.94 -2.84 -1.74
N PRO A 146 -11.27 -1.62 -2.18
CA PRO A 146 -10.60 -0.41 -1.74
C PRO A 146 -10.91 -0.09 -0.27
N ASN A 147 -10.09 0.77 0.32
CA ASN A 147 -10.37 1.43 1.57
C ASN A 147 -11.54 2.40 1.45
N ASP A 148 -12.18 2.68 2.58
CA ASP A 148 -13.21 3.70 2.69
C ASP A 148 -12.66 5.08 2.30
N LEU A 149 -13.50 5.90 1.66
CA LEU A 149 -13.15 7.29 1.36
C LEU A 149 -13.41 8.16 2.59
N HIS A 150 -12.46 9.04 2.91
CA HIS A 150 -12.67 10.05 3.92
C HIS A 150 -13.75 11.05 3.44
N SER A 151 -14.53 11.63 4.38
CA SER A 151 -15.62 12.57 4.06
C SER A 151 -15.16 13.84 3.34
N LYS A 152 -13.90 14.22 3.54
CA LYS A 152 -13.25 15.37 2.87
C LYS A 152 -12.67 15.04 1.49
N THR A 153 -12.71 13.78 1.02
CA THR A 153 -12.14 13.42 -0.28
C THR A 153 -13.00 14.01 -1.42
N PRO A 154 -12.43 14.87 -2.28
CA PRO A 154 -13.17 15.45 -3.40
C PRO A 154 -13.67 14.39 -4.38
N THR A 155 -14.80 14.65 -5.02
CA THR A 155 -15.39 13.75 -6.02
C THR A 155 -14.89 14.03 -7.43
N ASP A 156 -14.83 15.30 -7.82
CA ASP A 156 -14.73 15.69 -9.24
C ASP A 156 -13.37 16.26 -9.63
N SER A 157 -12.79 17.13 -8.79
CA SER A 157 -11.52 17.79 -9.07
C SER A 157 -10.67 17.93 -7.82
N GLU A 158 -9.40 18.28 -8.00
CA GLU A 158 -8.54 18.66 -6.88
C GLU A 158 -9.17 19.84 -6.10
N LEU A 159 -9.08 19.78 -4.77
CA LEU A 159 -9.50 20.87 -3.89
C LEU A 159 -8.27 21.54 -3.30
N GLU A 160 -8.05 22.80 -3.63
CA GLU A 160 -6.93 23.58 -3.08
C GLU A 160 -7.21 23.98 -1.63
N LEU A 161 -6.32 23.57 -0.73
CA LEU A 161 -6.38 23.90 0.69
C LEU A 161 -5.51 25.11 1.03
N PHE A 162 -4.40 25.28 0.30
CA PHE A 162 -3.43 26.32 0.59
C PHE A 162 -2.58 26.65 -0.65
N ARG A 163 -2.13 27.91 -0.74
CA ARG A 163 -1.21 28.41 -1.77
C ARG A 163 -0.20 29.36 -1.14
N TYR A 164 1.07 29.18 -1.49
CA TYR A 164 2.16 30.07 -1.12
C TYR A 164 2.73 30.76 -2.34
N LEU A 165 2.81 32.10 -2.27
CA LEU A 165 3.26 32.98 -3.36
C LEU A 165 2.41 32.85 -4.64
N GLU A 166 2.52 33.85 -5.51
CA GLU A 166 1.96 33.73 -6.86
C GLU A 166 2.83 32.83 -7.74
N LYS A 167 2.20 32.12 -8.68
CA LYS A 167 2.97 31.35 -9.66
C LYS A 167 3.63 32.30 -10.66
N ILE A 168 4.87 31.99 -11.03
CA ILE A 168 5.52 32.58 -12.19
C ILE A 168 5.18 31.66 -13.37
N ASP A 169 4.63 32.23 -14.44
CA ASP A 169 4.19 31.49 -15.63
C ASP A 169 4.65 32.22 -16.89
N ILE A 170 5.97 32.23 -17.07
CA ILE A 170 6.64 32.97 -18.16
C ILE A 170 7.19 31.99 -19.22
N GLY A 171 7.23 30.70 -18.91
CA GLY A 171 7.88 29.68 -19.72
C GLY A 171 9.40 29.68 -19.52
N THR A 172 10.01 28.50 -19.58
CA THR A 172 11.47 28.37 -19.46
C THR A 172 11.99 27.12 -20.19
N GLU A 173 13.31 27.04 -20.36
CA GLU A 173 13.99 25.84 -20.83
C GLU A 173 13.75 24.65 -19.89
N SER A 174 13.87 23.43 -20.40
CA SER A 174 13.77 22.24 -19.55
C SER A 174 14.84 22.25 -18.46
N HIS A 175 14.48 21.85 -17.23
CA HIS A 175 15.44 21.63 -16.14
C HIS A 175 16.59 20.68 -16.53
N ILE A 176 16.37 19.79 -17.49
CA ILE A 176 17.44 18.94 -18.04
C ILE A 176 18.48 19.79 -18.78
N ASN A 177 18.05 20.64 -19.71
CA ASN A 177 18.94 21.52 -20.47
C ASN A 177 19.67 22.50 -19.54
N ILE A 178 18.92 23.14 -18.63
CA ILE A 178 19.48 24.05 -17.63
C ILE A 178 20.55 23.34 -16.81
N GLY A 179 20.25 22.15 -16.31
CA GLY A 179 21.16 21.37 -15.48
C GLY A 179 22.38 20.85 -16.25
N GLU A 180 22.26 20.49 -17.52
CA GLU A 180 23.40 20.09 -18.35
C GLU A 180 24.29 21.29 -18.70
N HIS A 181 23.72 22.44 -19.06
CA HIS A 181 24.45 23.68 -19.34
C HIS A 181 25.24 24.18 -18.12
N LYS A 182 24.62 24.14 -16.92
CA LYS A 182 25.29 24.51 -15.66
C LYS A 182 26.18 23.39 -15.09
N ASN A 183 26.35 22.27 -15.81
CA ASN A 183 27.11 21.08 -15.39
C ASN A 183 26.63 20.46 -14.06
N TYR A 184 25.37 20.68 -13.69
CA TYR A 184 24.71 20.13 -12.50
C TYR A 184 24.18 18.71 -12.73
N LEU A 185 23.87 18.35 -13.96
CA LEU A 185 23.26 17.06 -14.29
C LEU A 185 24.06 16.32 -15.37
N LYS A 186 24.01 14.99 -15.34
CA LYS A 186 24.23 14.14 -16.51
C LYS A 186 23.07 13.18 -16.60
N PHE A 187 22.18 13.40 -17.57
CA PHE A 187 21.01 12.56 -17.78
C PHE A 187 21.30 11.55 -18.89
N ILE A 188 21.35 10.25 -18.55
CA ILE A 188 21.51 9.19 -19.56
C ILE A 188 20.12 8.68 -19.95
N ASN A 189 19.35 8.23 -18.96
CA ASN A 189 17.97 7.75 -19.10
C ASN A 189 17.25 7.87 -17.73
N PRO A 190 15.93 7.63 -17.64
CA PRO A 190 15.19 7.73 -16.37
C PRO A 190 15.70 6.82 -15.24
N MET A 191 16.50 5.79 -15.55
CA MET A 191 17.12 4.89 -14.56
C MET A 191 18.53 5.33 -14.16
N SER A 192 19.15 6.25 -14.90
CA SER A 192 20.54 6.66 -14.69
C SER A 192 20.70 8.17 -14.89
N VAL A 193 20.66 8.89 -13.77
CA VAL A 193 20.87 10.33 -13.67
C VAL A 193 21.91 10.60 -12.59
N PHE A 194 22.88 11.44 -12.90
CA PHE A 194 23.93 11.84 -11.96
C PHE A 194 23.81 13.33 -11.65
N LEU A 195 23.74 13.64 -10.35
CA LEU A 195 23.87 15.00 -9.83
C LEU A 195 25.35 15.35 -9.65
N LYS A 196 25.73 16.57 -10.00
CA LYS A 196 27.11 17.08 -9.96
C LYS A 196 27.14 18.47 -9.33
N SER A 197 28.31 18.85 -8.81
CA SER A 197 28.58 20.21 -8.31
C SER A 197 27.51 20.68 -7.31
N ASP A 198 26.96 21.88 -7.48
CA ASP A 198 25.95 22.42 -6.55
C ASP A 198 24.69 21.55 -6.46
N ALA A 199 24.33 20.78 -7.49
CA ALA A 199 23.16 19.92 -7.43
C ALA A 199 23.35 18.69 -6.53
N SER A 200 24.59 18.17 -6.41
CA SER A 200 24.86 17.12 -5.42
C SER A 200 24.82 17.67 -3.99
N LEU A 201 25.30 18.90 -3.79
CA LEU A 201 25.20 19.59 -2.49
C LEU A 201 23.76 19.98 -2.16
N PHE A 202 22.96 20.33 -3.17
CA PHE A 202 21.54 20.61 -3.02
C PHE A 202 20.77 19.37 -2.53
N GLU A 203 21.05 18.19 -3.09
CA GLU A 203 20.44 16.94 -2.61
C GLU A 203 20.69 16.74 -1.11
N PHE A 204 21.95 16.91 -0.69
CA PHE A 204 22.36 16.79 0.71
C PHE A 204 21.76 17.89 1.61
N GLY A 205 21.80 19.15 1.18
CA GLY A 205 21.27 20.29 1.93
C GLY A 205 19.76 20.21 2.16
N VAL A 206 19.00 19.77 1.16
CA VAL A 206 17.55 19.54 1.31
C VAL A 206 17.27 18.38 2.27
N GLN A 207 18.04 17.28 2.21
CA GLN A 207 17.91 16.20 3.17
C GLN A 207 18.10 16.71 4.60
N ASN A 208 19.22 17.35 4.88
CA ASN A 208 19.56 17.85 6.21
C ASN A 208 18.59 18.92 6.72
N TYR A 209 18.08 19.79 5.84
CA TYR A 209 17.02 20.72 6.18
C TYR A 209 15.78 19.98 6.71
N PHE A 210 15.25 19.01 5.96
CA PHE A 210 14.07 18.27 6.37
C PHE A 210 14.31 17.38 7.60
N VAL A 211 15.51 16.79 7.75
CA VAL A 211 15.89 16.03 8.96
C VAL A 211 15.79 16.93 10.19
N ASN A 212 16.47 18.08 10.18
CA ASN A 212 16.50 18.99 11.32
C ASN A 212 15.11 19.51 11.67
N GLU A 213 14.30 19.88 10.68
CA GLU A 213 12.94 20.30 10.93
C GLU A 213 12.06 19.16 11.48
N LEU A 214 12.13 17.95 10.92
CA LEU A 214 11.32 16.84 11.43
C LEU A 214 11.67 16.46 12.86
N LEU A 215 12.95 16.56 13.25
CA LEU A 215 13.38 16.41 14.64
C LEU A 215 12.76 17.48 15.56
N HIS A 216 12.70 18.75 15.11
CA HIS A 216 12.00 19.81 15.86
C HIS A 216 10.49 19.54 15.98
N PHE A 217 9.89 18.87 14.99
CA PHE A 217 8.48 18.44 15.02
C PHE A 217 8.25 17.15 15.83
N ASN A 218 9.27 16.68 16.56
CA ASN A 218 9.28 15.48 17.39
C ASN A 218 9.03 14.18 16.61
N TYR A 219 9.51 14.12 15.36
CA TYR A 219 9.61 12.85 14.65
C TYR A 219 10.90 12.11 15.04
N VAL A 220 10.86 10.79 14.98
CA VAL A 220 12.01 9.92 15.22
C VAL A 220 12.53 9.38 13.89
N GLU A 221 13.83 9.51 13.67
CA GLU A 221 14.47 8.99 12.47
C GLU A 221 14.57 7.46 12.51
N PHE A 222 14.26 6.83 11.39
CA PHE A 222 14.40 5.40 11.15
C PHE A 222 15.37 5.14 10.00
N SER A 223 16.22 4.13 10.18
CA SER A 223 17.02 3.54 9.11
C SER A 223 16.35 2.24 8.65
N ASN A 224 15.71 2.29 7.49
CA ASN A 224 14.82 1.25 6.97
C ASN A 224 15.54 0.33 5.96
N SER A 225 14.96 -0.86 5.73
CA SER A 225 15.41 -1.76 4.65
C SER A 225 14.95 -1.26 3.28
N ASP A 226 15.81 -1.38 2.26
CA ASP A 226 15.43 -1.10 0.87
C ASP A 226 14.57 -2.19 0.23
N PHE A 227 14.60 -3.40 0.79
CA PHE A 227 13.91 -4.56 0.28
C PHE A 227 12.78 -5.03 1.19
N VAL A 228 11.68 -5.47 0.58
CA VAL A 228 10.52 -6.03 1.28
C VAL A 228 9.98 -7.27 0.58
N LYS A 229 9.25 -8.11 1.32
CA LYS A 229 8.59 -9.31 0.77
C LYS A 229 7.23 -8.97 0.17
N SER A 230 6.75 -9.80 -0.77
CA SER A 230 5.44 -9.63 -1.42
C SER A 230 4.29 -9.42 -0.45
N ILE A 231 4.33 -10.06 0.73
CA ILE A 231 3.28 -9.91 1.74
C ILE A 231 3.13 -8.47 2.24
N VAL A 232 4.23 -7.73 2.33
CA VAL A 232 4.22 -6.32 2.77
C VAL A 232 3.66 -5.44 1.66
N VAL A 233 4.07 -5.69 0.41
CA VAL A 233 3.57 -4.97 -0.77
C VAL A 233 2.05 -5.14 -0.91
N GLU A 234 1.58 -6.38 -0.86
CA GLU A 234 0.14 -6.69 -0.94
C GLU A 234 -0.61 -6.17 0.29
N GLY A 235 -0.03 -6.25 1.49
CA GLY A 235 -0.61 -5.70 2.71
C GLY A 235 -0.79 -4.18 2.68
N CYS A 236 0.07 -3.46 1.96
CA CYS A 236 -0.06 -2.04 1.68
C CYS A 236 -1.04 -1.73 0.52
N GLY A 237 -1.67 -2.75 -0.06
CA GLY A 237 -2.69 -2.61 -1.11
C GLY A 237 -2.15 -2.46 -2.54
N THR A 238 -0.90 -2.85 -2.77
CA THR A 238 -0.23 -2.84 -4.09
C THR A 238 -0.11 -4.27 -4.62
N ASN A 239 -0.21 -4.48 -5.93
CA ASN A 239 -0.09 -5.82 -6.49
C ASN A 239 1.39 -6.23 -6.64
N PRO A 240 1.89 -7.22 -5.87
CA PRO A 240 3.30 -7.64 -5.95
C PRO A 240 3.66 -8.40 -7.25
N TYR A 241 2.69 -8.68 -8.10
CA TYR A 241 2.91 -9.34 -9.40
C TYR A 241 2.75 -8.37 -10.57
N ASP A 242 2.39 -7.12 -10.30
CA ASP A 242 2.35 -6.08 -11.32
C ASP A 242 3.69 -5.37 -11.40
N ASN A 243 4.46 -5.72 -12.42
CA ASN A 243 5.75 -5.09 -12.70
C ASN A 243 5.62 -3.61 -13.11
N SER A 244 4.40 -3.10 -13.30
CA SER A 244 4.16 -1.67 -13.48
C SER A 244 3.93 -0.92 -12.16
N GLU A 245 3.72 -1.62 -11.04
CA GLU A 245 3.51 -0.99 -9.72
C GLU A 245 4.71 -1.09 -8.79
N VAL A 246 5.49 -2.17 -8.86
CA VAL A 246 6.63 -2.42 -7.96
C VAL A 246 7.80 -3.10 -8.69
N LEU A 247 9.03 -2.71 -8.35
CA LEU A 247 10.23 -3.39 -8.85
C LEU A 247 10.46 -4.68 -8.08
N THR A 248 10.40 -5.80 -8.78
CA THR A 248 10.69 -7.11 -8.20
C THR A 248 12.04 -7.63 -8.65
N LEU A 249 12.84 -8.12 -7.71
CA LEU A 249 14.06 -8.84 -8.05
C LEU A 249 13.70 -10.23 -8.58
N GLU A 250 14.20 -10.53 -9.77
CA GLU A 250 14.20 -11.90 -10.28
C GLU A 250 15.33 -12.68 -9.61
N THR A 251 14.96 -13.66 -8.80
CA THR A 251 15.93 -14.57 -8.21
C THR A 251 16.44 -15.51 -9.29
N ILE A 252 17.76 -15.63 -9.45
CA ILE A 252 18.43 -16.54 -10.41
C ILE A 252 17.93 -18.01 -10.28
N HIS A 253 17.35 -18.38 -9.14
CA HIS A 253 16.80 -19.70 -8.84
C HIS A 253 15.26 -19.79 -8.72
N CYS A 254 14.52 -18.71 -8.96
CA CYS A 254 13.06 -18.75 -8.99
C CYS A 254 12.60 -19.10 -10.40
N VAL A 255 12.57 -20.40 -10.69
CA VAL A 255 12.29 -20.99 -12.00
C VAL A 255 10.78 -20.98 -12.36
N THR A 256 9.90 -20.49 -11.47
CA THR A 256 8.43 -20.55 -11.68
C THR A 256 7.70 -19.27 -11.28
N SER A 257 6.72 -18.86 -12.11
CA SER A 257 5.81 -17.72 -11.92
C SER A 257 4.99 -17.71 -10.62
N ASP A 258 4.99 -18.83 -9.89
CA ASP A 258 4.07 -19.08 -8.78
C ASP A 258 4.69 -18.81 -7.39
N ASP A 259 5.91 -18.27 -7.34
CA ASP A 259 6.56 -17.95 -6.06
C ASP A 259 5.88 -16.74 -5.39
N ILE A 260 5.37 -16.97 -4.19
CA ILE A 260 4.73 -15.96 -3.35
C ILE A 260 5.71 -15.12 -2.52
N ASN A 261 6.96 -15.58 -2.37
CA ASN A 261 7.95 -14.98 -1.46
C ASN A 261 9.01 -14.14 -2.18
N ARG A 262 8.59 -13.45 -3.26
CA ARG A 262 9.44 -12.54 -4.05
C ARG A 262 9.97 -11.38 -3.19
N LEU A 263 11.12 -10.86 -3.60
CA LEU A 263 11.79 -9.72 -2.96
C LEU A 263 11.64 -8.49 -3.86
N HIS A 264 11.18 -7.38 -3.27
CA HIS A 264 10.86 -6.15 -3.98
C HIS A 264 11.80 -5.04 -3.54
N LEU A 265 12.34 -4.30 -4.51
CA LEU A 265 13.16 -3.12 -4.27
C LEU A 265 12.23 -1.90 -4.21
N VAL A 266 11.93 -1.46 -2.98
CA VAL A 266 11.03 -0.32 -2.71
C VAL A 266 11.77 0.92 -2.23
N GLY A 267 12.95 0.70 -1.64
CA GLY A 267 13.80 1.74 -1.06
C GLY A 267 13.42 2.06 0.39
N ALA A 268 14.42 2.37 1.21
CA ALA A 268 14.28 2.66 2.64
C ALA A 268 13.28 3.79 2.93
N SER A 269 13.22 4.79 2.04
CA SER A 269 12.29 5.91 2.12
C SER A 269 10.95 5.57 1.45
N SER A 270 10.32 4.50 1.93
CA SER A 270 9.01 4.05 1.46
C SER A 270 8.12 3.57 2.61
N LEU A 271 6.81 3.79 2.48
CA LEU A 271 5.81 3.23 3.39
C LEU A 271 5.98 1.70 3.58
N TYR A 272 6.33 0.98 2.51
CA TYR A 272 6.51 -0.47 2.58
C TYR A 272 7.61 -0.85 3.56
N SER A 273 8.71 -0.12 3.62
CA SER A 273 9.82 -0.43 4.52
C SER A 273 9.46 -0.21 5.99
N PHE A 274 8.69 0.84 6.31
CA PHE A 274 8.09 1.00 7.64
C PHE A 274 7.15 -0.17 7.96
N MET A 275 6.30 -0.54 7.01
CA MET A 275 5.36 -1.63 7.22
C MET A 275 6.03 -3.01 7.32
N ALA A 276 7.18 -3.21 6.71
CA ALA A 276 7.98 -4.41 6.91
C ALA A 276 8.42 -4.57 8.37
N TYR A 277 8.78 -3.46 9.03
CA TYR A 277 9.07 -3.44 10.47
C TYR A 277 7.80 -3.67 11.32
N PHE A 278 6.70 -2.99 11.02
CA PHE A 278 5.48 -3.08 11.83
C PHE A 278 4.61 -4.32 11.58
N THR A 279 4.97 -5.16 10.61
CA THR A 279 4.21 -6.37 10.30
C THR A 279 4.17 -7.29 11.53
N LYS A 280 2.95 -7.63 11.99
CA LYS A 280 2.65 -8.37 13.23
C LYS A 280 3.12 -7.72 14.54
N HIS A 281 3.58 -6.47 14.51
CA HIS A 281 4.00 -5.80 15.74
C HIS A 281 2.78 -5.46 16.60
N MET A 282 2.93 -5.65 17.91
CA MET A 282 2.00 -5.15 18.92
C MET A 282 2.70 -4.02 19.69
N VAL A 283 2.15 -2.81 19.61
CA VAL A 283 2.69 -1.62 20.26
C VAL A 283 1.83 -1.26 21.48
N GLN A 284 2.46 -0.76 22.54
CA GLN A 284 1.74 -0.26 23.72
C GLN A 284 0.99 1.03 23.39
N LYS A 285 -0.26 1.16 23.87
CA LYS A 285 -1.09 2.35 23.59
C LYS A 285 -0.44 3.67 24.01
N SER A 286 0.36 3.67 25.08
CA SER A 286 1.08 4.83 25.60
C SER A 286 2.15 5.41 24.68
N LEU A 287 2.60 4.66 23.66
CA LEU A 287 3.62 5.11 22.71
C LEU A 287 3.02 5.88 21.53
N PHE A 288 1.69 5.92 21.38
CA PHE A 288 1.04 6.67 20.31
C PHE A 288 0.89 8.16 20.68
N PRO A 289 0.98 9.08 19.70
CA PRO A 289 1.23 8.83 18.28
C PRO A 289 2.69 8.48 17.98
N LEU A 290 2.89 7.49 17.11
CA LEU A 290 4.21 7.23 16.52
C LEU A 290 4.41 8.22 15.38
N LYS A 291 5.43 9.07 15.44
CA LYS A 291 5.84 9.98 14.38
C LYS A 291 7.24 9.62 13.93
N LEU A 292 7.36 9.01 12.76
CA LEU A 292 8.62 8.47 12.25
C LEU A 292 8.94 9.06 10.87
N PHE A 293 10.23 9.13 10.53
CA PHE A 293 10.66 9.49 9.19
C PHE A 293 11.91 8.73 8.76
N CYS A 294 12.11 8.58 7.46
CA CYS A 294 13.29 7.96 6.89
C CYS A 294 13.76 8.73 5.67
N VAL A 295 15.04 9.10 5.66
CA VAL A 295 15.72 9.67 4.50
C VAL A 295 16.39 8.53 3.74
N GLY A 296 16.20 8.50 2.42
CA GLY A 296 16.82 7.45 1.63
C GLY A 296 16.35 7.44 0.19
N ARG A 297 16.66 6.35 -0.51
CA ARG A 297 16.19 6.13 -1.87
C ARG A 297 14.76 5.58 -1.84
N LYS A 298 14.01 5.93 -2.87
CA LYS A 298 12.73 5.32 -3.24
C LYS A 298 12.81 4.88 -4.69
N TYR A 299 12.32 3.68 -4.95
CA TYR A 299 12.34 3.08 -6.27
C TYR A 299 10.92 2.91 -6.83
N GLN A 300 10.76 3.19 -8.11
CA GLN A 300 9.50 3.04 -8.83
C GLN A 300 9.74 2.56 -10.25
N THR A 301 8.76 1.88 -10.80
CA THR A 301 8.72 1.41 -12.18
C THR A 301 8.62 2.62 -13.13
N VAL A 302 9.40 2.61 -14.20
CA VAL A 302 9.37 3.66 -15.24
C VAL A 302 9.47 2.98 -16.60
N GLU A 303 8.62 3.40 -17.53
CA GLU A 303 8.69 2.93 -18.91
C GLU A 303 9.92 3.51 -19.61
N GLU A 304 10.65 2.69 -20.36
CA GLU A 304 11.90 3.10 -21.03
C GLU A 304 11.71 4.30 -21.98
N ASN A 305 10.51 4.44 -22.58
CA ASN A 305 10.17 5.50 -23.52
C ASN A 305 9.65 6.79 -22.85
N THR A 306 9.80 6.92 -21.54
CA THR A 306 9.39 8.13 -20.81
C THR A 306 10.24 9.34 -21.23
N SER A 307 9.62 10.51 -21.32
CA SER A 307 10.30 11.78 -21.58
C SER A 307 11.51 12.01 -20.65
N LYS A 308 12.54 12.71 -21.13
CA LYS A 308 13.71 13.06 -20.33
C LYS A 308 13.32 14.13 -19.30
N THR A 309 13.09 13.71 -18.06
CA THR A 309 12.68 14.59 -16.96
C THR A 309 13.12 14.04 -15.61
N LEU A 310 13.38 14.92 -14.64
CA LEU A 310 13.57 14.56 -13.23
C LEU A 310 12.23 14.18 -12.55
N PHE A 311 11.10 14.37 -13.22
CA PHE A 311 9.77 14.13 -12.65
C PHE A 311 9.33 12.67 -12.65
N ASN A 312 9.99 11.81 -13.42
CA ASN A 312 9.63 10.39 -13.52
C ASN A 312 10.89 9.49 -13.57
N LEU A 313 11.73 9.60 -12.54
CA LEU A 313 12.91 8.75 -12.40
C LEU A 313 12.57 7.42 -11.74
N ASN A 314 13.31 6.37 -12.08
CA ASN A 314 13.18 5.06 -11.44
C ASN A 314 13.67 5.08 -9.99
N GLN A 315 14.66 5.91 -9.71
CA GLN A 315 15.23 6.11 -8.38
C GLN A 315 15.20 7.60 -8.03
N SER A 316 14.80 7.92 -6.82
CA SER A 316 14.85 9.29 -6.28
C SER A 316 15.23 9.28 -4.81
N SER A 317 15.84 10.38 -4.34
CA SER A 317 16.03 10.63 -2.91
C SER A 317 14.80 11.31 -2.34
N ASN A 318 14.28 10.72 -1.27
CA ASN A 318 13.05 11.15 -0.63
C ASN A 318 13.25 11.26 0.88
N ILE A 319 12.36 12.04 1.49
CA ILE A 319 12.07 11.94 2.93
C ILE A 319 10.65 11.40 3.04
N GLU A 320 10.52 10.18 3.58
CA GLU A 320 9.24 9.52 3.80
C GLU A 320 8.86 9.66 5.27
N ILE A 321 7.64 10.11 5.54
CA ILE A 321 7.08 10.15 6.89
C ILE A 321 6.09 9.01 7.09
N PHE A 322 6.02 8.53 8.33
CA PHE A 322 5.07 7.54 8.79
C PHE A 322 4.51 7.98 10.14
N ILE A 323 3.19 8.06 10.23
CA ILE A 323 2.46 8.41 11.44
C ILE A 323 1.46 7.31 11.73
N ALA A 324 1.49 6.77 12.94
CA ALA A 324 0.46 5.88 13.44
C ALA A 324 -0.18 6.47 14.69
N ASN A 325 -1.50 6.43 14.80
CA ASN A 325 -2.22 6.96 15.94
C ASN A 325 -3.41 6.05 16.32
N THR A 326 -3.89 6.15 17.56
CA THR A 326 -5.08 5.40 17.99
C THR A 326 -6.40 6.04 17.58
N GLU A 327 -6.34 7.28 17.11
CA GLU A 327 -7.48 8.09 16.68
C GLU A 327 -7.26 8.61 15.25
N THR A 328 -8.32 9.08 14.62
CA THR A 328 -8.25 9.69 13.28
C THR A 328 -7.39 10.96 13.30
N PHE A 329 -6.78 11.25 12.16
CA PHE A 329 -5.85 12.37 12.06
C PHE A 329 -6.57 13.71 11.89
N ASN A 330 -6.04 14.76 12.52
CA ASN A 330 -6.45 16.12 12.23
C ASN A 330 -5.77 16.61 10.95
N LEU A 331 -6.54 16.67 9.86
CA LEU A 331 -6.07 17.13 8.55
C LEU A 331 -5.42 18.52 8.60
N GLU A 332 -5.99 19.45 9.36
CA GLU A 332 -5.51 20.85 9.40
C GLU A 332 -4.13 20.94 10.05
N HIS A 333 -3.86 20.15 11.09
CA HIS A 333 -2.53 20.08 11.69
C HIS A 333 -1.49 19.56 10.69
N ILE A 334 -1.79 18.48 9.96
CA ILE A 334 -0.84 17.92 8.97
C ILE A 334 -0.59 18.91 7.83
N VAL A 335 -1.64 19.61 7.36
CA VAL A 335 -1.49 20.66 6.35
C VAL A 335 -0.63 21.81 6.87
N ASN A 336 -0.84 22.26 8.12
CA ASN A 336 -0.04 23.32 8.72
C ASN A 336 1.44 22.93 8.89
N ASP A 337 1.72 21.69 9.29
CA ASP A 337 3.08 21.16 9.39
C ASP A 337 3.78 21.20 8.02
N VAL A 338 3.12 20.63 6.99
CA VAL A 338 3.61 20.64 5.61
C VAL A 338 3.85 22.07 5.10
N VAL A 339 2.90 22.98 5.31
CA VAL A 339 3.01 24.37 4.87
C VAL A 339 4.17 25.07 5.56
N THR A 340 4.40 24.82 6.84
CA THR A 340 5.50 25.43 7.61
C THR A 340 6.85 25.00 7.05
N LEU A 341 7.02 23.71 6.76
CA LEU A 341 8.24 23.16 6.17
C LEU A 341 8.52 23.73 4.77
N TYR A 342 7.51 23.81 3.92
CA TYR A 342 7.72 24.27 2.54
C TYR A 342 7.88 25.79 2.41
N LYS A 343 7.29 26.60 3.29
CA LYS A 343 7.39 28.08 3.24
C LYS A 343 8.83 28.57 3.33
N GLN A 344 9.64 27.95 4.18
CA GLN A 344 11.05 28.34 4.39
C GLN A 344 11.88 28.18 3.12
N LEU A 345 11.54 27.22 2.25
CA LEU A 345 12.25 26.99 0.98
C LEU A 345 12.09 28.16 -0.01
N GLY A 346 11.07 29.02 0.16
CA GLY A 346 10.95 30.27 -0.59
C GLY A 346 10.46 30.15 -2.05
N TYR A 347 9.86 29.02 -2.43
CA TYR A 347 9.31 28.80 -3.77
C TYR A 347 7.78 28.75 -3.78
N HIS A 348 7.16 29.06 -4.92
CA HIS A 348 5.72 28.87 -5.10
C HIS A 348 5.33 27.40 -4.96
N PHE A 349 4.32 27.13 -4.14
CA PHE A 349 3.69 25.81 -4.05
C PHE A 349 2.21 25.93 -3.67
N ARG A 350 1.47 24.86 -3.91
CA ARG A 350 0.11 24.67 -3.40
C ARG A 350 -0.05 23.32 -2.72
N VAL A 351 -1.00 23.24 -1.82
CA VAL A 351 -1.43 22.01 -1.16
C VAL A 351 -2.86 21.72 -1.57
N VAL A 352 -3.09 20.55 -2.17
CA VAL A 352 -4.40 20.16 -2.69
C VAL A 352 -4.81 18.79 -2.17
N LEU A 353 -6.12 18.54 -2.04
CA LEU A 353 -6.66 17.20 -1.89
C LEU A 353 -6.89 16.59 -3.27
N LYS A 354 -6.44 15.35 -3.44
CA LYS A 354 -6.66 14.58 -4.66
C LYS A 354 -8.09 14.02 -4.70
N PRO A 355 -8.76 14.03 -5.86
CA PRO A 355 -10.11 13.49 -5.99
C PRO A 355 -10.10 11.96 -5.98
N ALA A 356 -11.24 11.34 -5.61
CA ALA A 356 -11.41 9.90 -5.42
C ALA A 356 -10.79 9.02 -6.54
N TYR A 357 -10.94 9.41 -7.81
CA TYR A 357 -10.41 8.65 -8.96
C TYR A 357 -8.89 8.62 -9.08
N ASP A 358 -8.18 9.44 -8.31
CA ASP A 358 -6.71 9.53 -8.32
C ASP A 358 -6.09 8.97 -7.03
N LEU A 359 -6.90 8.38 -6.14
CA LEU A 359 -6.42 7.70 -4.93
C LEU A 359 -6.11 6.24 -5.23
N LYS A 360 -5.00 5.74 -4.68
CA LYS A 360 -4.71 4.30 -4.64
C LYS A 360 -5.72 3.57 -3.76
N LYS A 361 -5.96 2.29 -4.03
CA LYS A 361 -6.95 1.45 -3.31
C LYS A 361 -6.86 1.57 -1.79
N ALA A 362 -5.66 1.63 -1.21
CA ALA A 362 -5.46 1.72 0.24
C ALA A 362 -5.73 3.11 0.84
N GLU A 363 -5.69 4.18 0.04
CA GLU A 363 -5.76 5.56 0.54
C GLU A 363 -7.21 5.99 0.78
N SER A 364 -7.56 6.50 1.96
CA SER A 364 -8.86 7.12 2.22
C SER A 364 -8.92 8.59 1.80
N LEU A 365 -7.78 9.28 1.91
CA LEU A 365 -7.55 10.69 1.59
C LEU A 365 -6.09 10.86 1.15
N ARG A 366 -5.81 11.78 0.22
CA ARG A 366 -4.44 12.12 -0.19
C ARG A 366 -4.28 13.62 -0.35
N ILE A 367 -3.31 14.17 0.39
CA ILE A 367 -2.79 15.51 0.21
C ILE A 367 -1.65 15.45 -0.80
N SER A 368 -1.67 16.34 -1.78
CA SER A 368 -0.63 16.52 -2.78
C SER A 368 0.01 17.89 -2.61
N ILE A 369 1.34 17.92 -2.50
CA ILE A 369 2.15 19.12 -2.41
C ILE A 369 2.74 19.35 -3.79
N GLN A 370 2.33 20.46 -4.41
CA GLN A 370 2.59 20.68 -5.82
C GLN A 370 3.33 21.99 -6.05
N MET A 371 4.35 21.94 -6.91
CA MET A 371 5.06 23.11 -7.42
C MET A 371 4.75 23.30 -8.90
N PHE A 372 4.77 24.56 -9.35
CA PHE A 372 4.54 24.85 -10.76
C PHE A 372 5.84 24.66 -11.56
N SER A 373 5.81 23.81 -12.58
CA SER A 373 6.88 23.67 -13.56
C SER A 373 6.65 24.70 -14.66
N ASN A 374 7.58 25.66 -14.77
CA ASN A 374 7.54 26.68 -15.82
C ASN A 374 7.80 26.09 -17.22
N HIS A 375 8.50 24.95 -17.30
CA HIS A 375 8.73 24.27 -18.57
C HIS A 375 7.49 23.52 -19.04
N LEU A 376 6.82 22.78 -18.14
CA LEU A 376 5.60 22.03 -18.48
C LEU A 376 4.35 22.89 -18.55
N GLY A 377 4.34 24.06 -17.90
CA GLY A 377 3.15 24.89 -17.75
C GLY A 377 2.09 24.27 -16.83
N SER A 378 2.49 23.35 -15.95
CA SER A 378 1.58 22.60 -15.08
C SER A 378 2.16 22.36 -13.70
N TYR A 379 1.29 22.01 -12.75
CA TYR A 379 1.70 21.60 -11.41
C TYR A 379 2.28 20.18 -11.41
N VAL A 380 3.38 20.01 -10.68
CA VAL A 380 4.07 18.75 -10.44
C VAL A 380 4.01 18.42 -8.96
N GLU A 381 3.54 17.22 -8.62
CA GLU A 381 3.57 16.72 -7.24
C GLU A 381 5.02 16.46 -6.82
N VAL A 382 5.54 17.30 -5.92
CA VAL A 382 6.88 17.19 -5.33
C VAL A 382 6.85 16.46 -3.99
N GLY A 383 5.68 16.33 -3.36
CA GLY A 383 5.49 15.56 -2.14
C GLY A 383 4.01 15.23 -1.91
N TYR A 384 3.71 14.32 -0.99
CA TYR A 384 2.35 13.93 -0.66
C TYR A 384 2.26 13.33 0.75
N VAL A 385 1.06 13.37 1.31
CA VAL A 385 0.70 12.63 2.53
C VAL A 385 -0.64 11.93 2.32
N SER A 386 -0.63 10.61 2.49
CA SER A 386 -1.81 9.77 2.32
C SER A 386 -2.29 9.24 3.66
N PHE A 387 -3.60 9.12 3.79
CA PHE A 387 -4.28 8.55 4.94
C PHE A 387 -4.80 7.18 4.57
N TYR A 388 -4.62 6.20 5.45
CA TYR A 388 -4.94 4.81 5.18
C TYR A 388 -5.98 4.25 6.14
N GLU A 389 -6.49 5.09 7.05
CA GLU A 389 -7.24 4.66 8.22
C GLU A 389 -6.60 3.41 8.87
N ASP A 390 -7.38 2.38 9.19
CA ASP A 390 -6.88 1.11 9.71
C ASP A 390 -6.67 0.01 8.63
N TYR A 391 -6.73 0.37 7.35
CA TYR A 391 -6.70 -0.55 6.20
C TYR A 391 -5.42 -1.39 6.14
N ILE A 392 -4.27 -0.73 6.27
CA ILE A 392 -2.96 -1.37 6.17
C ILE A 392 -2.64 -2.13 7.47
N SER A 393 -2.95 -1.53 8.63
CA SER A 393 -2.72 -2.15 9.94
C SER A 393 -3.48 -3.47 10.11
N LYS A 394 -4.73 -3.55 9.64
CA LYS A 394 -5.54 -4.79 9.66
C LYS A 394 -4.95 -5.89 8.77
N ARG A 395 -4.43 -5.52 7.61
CA ARG A 395 -3.83 -6.46 6.65
C ARG A 395 -2.49 -7.01 7.12
N LEU A 396 -1.67 -6.17 7.77
CA LEU A 396 -0.33 -6.55 8.23
C LEU A 396 -0.26 -6.87 9.72
N LEU A 397 -1.41 -6.94 10.40
CA LEU A 397 -1.52 -7.22 11.83
C LEU A 397 -0.67 -6.28 12.71
N PHE A 398 -0.51 -5.02 12.31
CA PHE A 398 0.06 -3.99 13.18
C PHE A 398 -1.01 -3.53 14.16
N ASN A 399 -0.87 -3.82 15.46
CA ASN A 399 -1.95 -3.66 16.43
C ASN A 399 -1.47 -3.10 17.78
N TYR A 400 -2.43 -2.75 18.63
CA TYR A 400 -2.24 -2.42 20.04
C TYR A 400 -3.36 -3.02 20.88
N THR A 401 -3.17 -3.07 22.20
CA THR A 401 -4.19 -3.58 23.13
C THR A 401 -4.89 -2.42 23.82
N GLN A 402 -6.23 -2.47 23.86
CA GLN A 402 -7.05 -1.56 24.65
C GLN A 402 -8.18 -2.36 25.31
N SER A 403 -8.30 -2.28 26.63
CA SER A 403 -9.34 -3.00 27.40
C SER A 403 -9.38 -4.51 27.10
N ASN A 404 -8.20 -5.16 27.01
CA ASN A 404 -8.02 -6.57 26.61
C ASN A 404 -8.49 -6.94 25.18
N GLU A 405 -8.84 -5.95 24.36
CA GLU A 405 -9.16 -6.17 22.95
C GLU A 405 -8.00 -5.72 22.05
N ARG A 406 -7.79 -6.46 20.96
CA ARG A 406 -6.88 -6.06 19.89
C ARG A 406 -7.54 -4.96 19.05
N LYS A 407 -6.85 -3.82 18.93
CA LYS A 407 -7.24 -2.70 18.06
C LYS A 407 -6.12 -2.42 17.06
N TYR A 408 -6.47 -1.72 15.98
CA TYR A 408 -5.55 -1.42 14.87
C TYR A 408 -5.39 0.10 14.80
N PRO A 409 -4.16 0.64 14.75
CA PRO A 409 -3.94 2.08 14.67
C PRO A 409 -4.29 2.62 13.29
N PHE A 410 -4.73 3.87 13.25
CA PHE A 410 -4.86 4.63 12.00
C PHE A 410 -3.46 4.99 11.50
N ILE A 411 -3.22 4.86 10.20
CA ILE A 411 -1.92 5.16 9.56
C ILE A 411 -2.07 6.32 8.58
N ALA A 412 -1.11 7.24 8.63
CA ALA A 412 -0.86 8.24 7.60
C ALA A 412 0.62 8.21 7.23
N GLY A 413 0.96 8.52 5.98
CA GLY A 413 2.35 8.52 5.54
C GLY A 413 2.49 8.89 4.07
N GLY A 414 3.73 9.13 3.65
CA GLY A 414 4.04 9.48 2.27
C GLY A 414 5.39 10.15 2.12
N SER A 415 5.74 10.43 0.86
CA SER A 415 6.98 11.14 0.54
C SER A 415 6.74 12.62 0.77
N LEU A 416 7.18 13.13 1.92
CA LEU A 416 7.05 14.53 2.29
C LEU A 416 7.72 15.45 1.27
N ILE A 417 8.84 14.99 0.68
CA ILE A 417 9.45 15.60 -0.50
C ILE A 417 10.20 14.53 -1.33
N ASN A 418 10.10 14.66 -2.64
CA ASN A 418 10.95 14.02 -3.64
C ASN A 418 11.94 15.06 -4.15
N ILE A 419 13.22 14.88 -3.81
CA ILE A 419 14.25 15.89 -4.01
C ILE A 419 14.55 16.11 -5.50
N HIS A 420 14.39 15.08 -6.34
CA HIS A 420 14.65 15.21 -7.79
C HIS A 420 13.55 16.03 -8.47
N LYS A 421 12.29 15.79 -8.10
CA LYS A 421 11.16 16.59 -8.58
C LYS A 421 11.26 18.03 -8.11
N PHE A 422 11.62 18.22 -6.84
CA PHE A 422 11.87 19.53 -6.27
C PHE A 422 13.00 20.25 -7.02
N LEU A 423 14.14 19.60 -7.23
CA LEU A 423 15.27 20.13 -7.98
C LEU A 423 14.87 20.56 -9.40
N GLY A 424 14.08 19.76 -10.11
CA GLY A 424 13.59 20.13 -11.45
C GLY A 424 12.80 21.44 -11.43
N CYS A 425 11.86 21.59 -10.48
CA CYS A 425 11.09 22.82 -10.34
C CYS A 425 11.99 24.00 -9.92
N VAL A 426 12.96 23.78 -9.03
CA VAL A 426 13.89 24.82 -8.57
C VAL A 426 14.80 25.31 -9.70
N LEU A 427 15.35 24.40 -10.51
CA LEU A 427 16.19 24.78 -11.67
C LEU A 427 15.43 25.66 -12.65
N GLU A 428 14.19 25.30 -12.97
CA GLU A 428 13.30 26.08 -13.85
C GLU A 428 12.96 27.45 -13.28
N ASN A 429 12.67 27.55 -11.98
CA ASN A 429 12.36 28.83 -11.34
C ASN A 429 13.61 29.73 -11.24
N ASN A 430 14.75 29.14 -10.88
CA ASN A 430 15.99 29.89 -10.69
C ASN A 430 16.60 30.37 -12.00
N SER A 431 16.31 29.73 -13.14
CA SER A 431 16.79 30.20 -14.44
C SER A 431 16.11 31.48 -14.91
N ILE A 432 14.92 31.82 -14.38
CA ILE A 432 14.15 33.00 -14.79
C ILE A 432 14.82 34.29 -14.26
N ASP A 433 15.26 34.28 -13.00
CA ASP A 433 15.87 35.43 -12.33
C ASP A 433 17.38 35.24 -12.04
N ASP A 434 18.01 34.21 -12.63
CA ASP A 434 19.39 33.75 -12.38
C ASP A 434 19.76 33.62 -10.88
N ARG A 435 18.88 32.99 -10.11
CA ARG A 435 19.11 32.70 -8.69
C ARG A 435 20.11 31.56 -8.51
N LYS A 436 20.88 31.61 -7.43
CA LYS A 436 21.76 30.51 -7.02
C LYS A 436 20.95 29.28 -6.60
N LEU A 437 21.42 28.09 -6.97
CA LEU A 437 20.79 26.83 -6.57
C LEU A 437 20.90 26.60 -5.06
N LEU A 438 22.07 26.88 -4.49
CA LEU A 438 22.30 26.84 -3.04
C LEU A 438 21.91 28.19 -2.46
N THR A 439 20.73 28.25 -1.82
CA THR A 439 20.26 29.44 -1.11
C THR A 439 21.01 29.62 0.20
N ASP A 440 20.92 30.80 0.81
CA ASP A 440 21.50 31.05 2.14
C ASP A 440 20.94 30.07 3.19
N LEU A 441 19.65 29.70 3.06
CA LEU A 441 19.03 28.67 3.88
C LEU A 441 19.75 27.33 3.72
N LEU A 442 19.81 26.79 2.50
CA LEU A 442 20.38 25.45 2.27
C LEU A 442 21.88 25.39 2.56
N SER A 443 22.59 26.51 2.39
CA SER A 443 24.02 26.60 2.71
C SER A 443 24.32 26.31 4.19
N ASN A 444 23.39 26.60 5.10
CA ASN A 444 23.51 26.27 6.52
C ASN A 444 23.44 24.75 6.81
N TYR A 445 23.09 23.93 5.82
CA TYR A 445 22.89 22.49 5.97
C TYR A 445 23.86 21.65 5.13
N ILE A 446 24.86 22.27 4.49
CA ILE A 446 25.78 21.60 3.55
C ILE A 446 27.20 21.43 4.14
N CYS A 447 27.50 22.03 5.29
CA CYS A 447 28.82 22.01 5.91
C CYS A 447 28.77 21.72 7.41
#